data_AF-A0A971QM22-F1
#
_entry.id   AF-A0A971QM22-F1
#
_cell.length_a   1.000
_cell.length_b   1.000
_cell.length_c   1.000
_cell.angle_alpha   90.00
_cell.angle_beta   90.00
_cell.angle_gamma   90.00
#
_symmetry.space_group_name_H-M   'P 1'
#
loop_
_entity.id
_entity.type
_entity.pdbx_description
1 polymer ?
#
loop_
_entity_poly.entity_id
_entity_poly.type
_entity_poly.pdbx_seq_one_letter_code
_entity_poly.pdbx_strand_id
1 'polypeptide(L)'
;MIRKVPIYRMRPSSGPLIGAGVVLLFGVGVYQYAAQDPMMFDFPSQLILAVCVALSGILVIIATGRMWFKHLWHDRYKNKR
;
A
#
# COMPACT_ATOMS: atom_id res chain seq x y z
N MET A 1 5.95 39.52 1.23
CA MET A 1 5.56 38.62 0.11
C MET A 1 5.97 37.20 0.50
N ILE A 2 5.05 36.42 1.08
CA ILE A 2 5.36 35.07 1.57
C ILE A 2 5.48 34.16 0.35
N ARG A 3 6.71 33.74 -0.01
CA ARG A 3 6.93 32.73 -1.04
C ARG A 3 6.23 31.45 -0.57
N LYS A 4 5.08 31.12 -1.16
CA LYS A 4 4.45 29.80 -1.03
C LYS A 4 5.46 28.79 -1.55
N VAL A 5 6.14 28.09 -0.64
CA VAL A 5 6.99 26.96 -0.98
C VAL A 5 6.09 25.98 -1.73
N PRO A 6 6.36 25.65 -3.00
CA PRO A 6 5.58 24.65 -3.69
C PRO A 6 5.90 23.33 -2.98
N ILE A 7 5.02 22.93 -2.06
CA ILE A 7 4.92 21.54 -1.64
C ILE A 7 4.49 20.81 -2.91
N TYR A 8 5.47 20.40 -3.70
CA TYR A 8 5.26 19.51 -4.84
C TYR A 8 4.50 18.32 -4.26
N ARG A 9 3.20 18.24 -4.61
CA ARG A 9 2.29 17.20 -4.16
C ARG A 9 2.84 15.87 -4.64
N MET A 10 3.66 15.27 -3.79
CA MET A 10 4.00 13.88 -3.84
C MET A 10 2.70 13.13 -3.61
N ARG A 11 2.05 12.73 -4.71
CA ARG A 11 0.91 11.82 -4.68
C ARG A 11 1.43 10.40 -4.89
N PRO A 12 1.25 9.50 -3.91
CA PRO A 12 1.64 8.11 -4.09
C PRO A 12 0.87 7.52 -5.26
N SER A 13 1.44 6.53 -5.95
CA SER A 13 0.76 5.93 -7.09
C SER A 13 -0.53 5.26 -6.62
N SER A 14 -1.67 5.73 -7.15
CA SER A 14 -2.98 5.27 -6.72
C SER A 14 -3.18 3.77 -6.96
N GLY A 15 -2.59 3.21 -8.02
CA GLY A 15 -2.72 1.79 -8.37
C GLY A 15 -2.33 0.82 -7.25
N PRO A 16 -1.06 0.79 -6.79
CA PRO A 16 -0.64 -0.10 -5.71
C PRO A 16 -1.28 0.23 -4.36
N LEU A 17 -1.67 1.47 -4.09
CA LEU A 17 -2.46 1.82 -2.89
C LEU A 17 -3.87 1.23 -2.93
N ILE A 18 -4.55 1.32 -4.07
CA ILE A 18 -5.86 0.70 -4.27
C ILE A 18 -5.72 -0.82 -4.15
N GLY A 19 -4.69 -1.42 -4.76
CA GLY A 19 -4.40 -2.84 -4.63
C GLY A 19 -4.15 -3.27 -3.18
N ALA A 20 -3.36 -2.51 -2.42
CA ALA A 20 -3.12 -2.76 -1.00
C ALA A 20 -4.40 -2.71 -0.18
N GLY A 21 -5.29 -1.75 -0.48
CA GLY A 21 -6.59 -1.62 0.16
C GLY A 21 -7.51 -2.81 -0.15
N VAL A 22 -7.60 -3.23 -1.42
CA VAL A 22 -8.42 -4.39 -1.83
C VAL A 22 -7.94 -5.68 -1.17
N VAL A 23 -6.64 -5.94 -1.16
CA VAL A 23 -6.05 -7.13 -0.52
C VAL A 23 -6.32 -7.15 0.97
N LEU A 24 -6.24 -5.99 1.63
CA LEU A 24 -6.48 -5.87 3.07
C LEU A 24 -7.96 -6.05 3.40
N LEU A 25 -8.87 -5.44 2.63
CA LEU A 25 -10.31 -5.62 2.79
C LEU A 25 -10.73 -7.08 2.56
N PHE A 26 -10.13 -7.75 1.58
CA PHE A 26 -10.36 -9.17 1.33
C PHE A 26 -9.94 -10.02 2.53
N GLY A 27 -8.74 -9.81 3.07
CA GLY A 27 -8.26 -10.53 4.25
C GLY A 27 -9.14 -10.30 5.49
N VAL A 28 -9.57 -9.05 5.73
CA VAL A 28 -10.49 -8.72 6.83
C VAL A 28 -11.85 -9.36 6.64
N GLY A 29 -12.39 -9.35 5.41
CA GLY A 29 -13.66 -9.99 5.09
C GLY A 29 -13.63 -11.50 5.35
N VAL A 30 -12.58 -12.18 4.88
CA VAL A 30 -12.39 -13.62 5.15
C VAL A 30 -12.26 -13.90 6.64
N TYR A 31 -11.52 -13.06 7.38
CA TYR A 31 -11.36 -13.22 8.83
C TYR A 31 -12.68 -13.05 9.58
N GLN A 32 -13.48 -12.02 9.26
CA GLN A 32 -14.78 -11.82 9.89
C GLN A 32 -15.75 -12.96 9.57
N TYR A 33 -15.76 -13.42 8.32
CA TYR A 33 -16.62 -14.51 7.90
C TYR A 33 -16.25 -15.84 8.58
N ALA A 34 -14.96 -16.14 8.66
CA ALA A 34 -14.46 -17.31 9.39
C ALA A 34 -14.66 -17.21 10.91
N ALA A 35 -14.74 -15.99 11.47
CA ALA A 35 -15.06 -15.79 12.88
C ALA A 35 -16.55 -16.06 13.19
N GLN A 36 -17.43 -15.87 12.20
CA GLN A 36 -18.86 -16.20 12.32
C GLN A 36 -19.11 -17.70 12.17
N ASP A 37 -18.44 -18.34 11.21
CA ASP A 37 -18.54 -19.79 10.98
C ASP A 37 -17.15 -20.45 10.98
N PRO A 38 -16.61 -20.85 12.16
CA PRO A 38 -15.27 -21.40 12.28
C PRO A 38 -15.09 -22.78 11.63
N MET A 39 -16.18 -23.48 11.29
CA MET A 39 -16.14 -24.76 10.57
C MET A 39 -15.99 -24.63 9.05
N MET A 40 -16.09 -23.41 8.49
CA MET A 40 -16.01 -23.21 7.04
C MET A 40 -14.62 -23.42 6.44
N PHE A 41 -13.57 -23.25 7.23
CA PHE A 41 -12.19 -23.33 6.75
C PHE A 41 -11.39 -24.34 7.57
N ASP A 42 -10.79 -25.33 6.89
CA ASP A 42 -9.83 -26.27 7.49
C ASP A 42 -8.50 -25.61 7.90
N PHE A 43 -8.31 -24.35 7.53
CA PHE A 43 -7.09 -23.58 7.80
C PHE A 43 -7.37 -22.44 8.79
N PRO A 44 -6.39 -22.08 9.65
CA PRO A 44 -6.54 -20.96 10.57
C PRO A 44 -6.72 -19.66 9.79
N SER A 45 -7.91 -19.05 9.90
CA SER A 45 -8.26 -17.77 9.25
C SER A 45 -7.32 -16.62 9.62
N GLN A 46 -6.70 -16.71 10.80
CA GLN A 46 -5.64 -15.81 11.26
C GLN A 46 -4.42 -15.81 10.31
N LEU A 47 -4.08 -16.96 9.73
CA LEU A 47 -2.95 -17.11 8.82
C LEU A 47 -3.25 -16.47 7.46
N ILE A 48 -4.49 -16.59 6.97
CA ILE A 48 -4.94 -15.90 5.75
C ILE A 48 -4.89 -14.39 5.94
N LEU A 49 -5.40 -13.89 7.08
CA LEU A 49 -5.32 -12.47 7.41
C LEU A 49 -3.87 -11.98 7.50
N ALA A 50 -2.99 -12.74 8.15
CA ALA A 50 -1.57 -12.41 8.28
C ALA A 50 -0.88 -12.31 6.91
N VAL A 51 -1.17 -13.23 5.98
CA VAL A 51 -0.66 -13.20 4.60
C VAL A 51 -1.20 -11.97 3.85
N CYS A 52 -2.49 -11.67 3.95
CA CYS A 52 -3.08 -10.48 3.34
C CYS A 52 -2.47 -9.18 3.88
N VAL A 53 -2.22 -9.09 5.19
CA VAL A 53 -1.56 -7.94 5.82
C VAL A 53 -0.11 -7.79 5.33
N ALA A 54 0.64 -8.90 5.26
CA ALA A 54 2.01 -8.87 4.74
C ALA A 54 2.06 -8.40 3.28
N LEU A 55 1.20 -8.93 2.42
CA LEU A 55 1.09 -8.51 1.01
C LEU A 55 0.68 -7.04 0.86
N SER A 56 -0.28 -6.59 1.65
CA SER A 56 -0.70 -5.18 1.68
C SER A 56 0.44 -4.26 2.11
N GLY A 57 1.18 -4.63 3.16
CA GLY A 57 2.36 -3.91 3.61
C GLY A 57 3.44 -3.79 2.53
N ILE A 58 3.74 -4.90 1.83
CA ILE A 58 4.70 -4.90 0.71
C ILE A 58 4.25 -3.93 -0.40
N LEU A 59 2.97 -3.94 -0.76
CA LEU A 59 2.43 -3.03 -1.78
C LEU A 59 2.54 -1.56 -1.36
N VAL A 60 2.31 -1.24 -0.09
CA VAL A 60 2.50 0.11 0.46
C VAL A 60 3.97 0.52 0.42
N ILE A 61 4.88 -0.38 0.78
CA ILE A 61 6.33 -0.15 0.70
C ILE A 61 6.74 0.12 -0.75
N ILE A 62 6.24 -0.67 -1.72
CA ILE A 62 6.53 -0.45 -3.14
C ILE A 62 5.95 0.87 -3.63
N ALA A 63 4.73 1.23 -3.25
CA ALA A 63 4.11 2.50 -3.62
C ALA A 63 4.91 3.70 -3.11
N THR A 64 5.35 3.63 -1.85
CA THR A 64 6.15 4.66 -1.18
C THR A 64 7.57 4.72 -1.75
N GLY A 65 8.19 3.56 -1.96
CA GLY A 65 9.52 3.40 -2.55
C GLY A 65 9.57 3.93 -3.98
N ARG A 66 8.57 3.66 -4.82
CA ARG A 66 8.48 4.22 -6.18
C ARG A 66 8.38 5.75 -6.17
N MET A 67 7.68 6.32 -5.19
CA MET A 67 7.61 7.76 -5.00
C MET A 67 8.98 8.34 -4.61
N TRP A 68 9.64 7.73 -3.62
CA TRP A 68 10.98 8.14 -3.17
C TRP A 68 12.02 8.03 -4.28
N PHE A 69 12.06 6.91 -5.01
CA PHE A 69 12.95 6.73 -6.14
C PHE A 69 12.68 7.74 -7.25
N LYS A 70 11.42 7.96 -7.62
CA LYS A 70 11.07 8.96 -8.63
C LYS A 70 11.51 10.35 -8.21
N HIS A 71 11.39 10.71 -6.94
CA HIS A 71 11.87 12.00 -6.46
C HIS A 71 13.41 12.09 -6.49
N LEU A 72 14.11 11.13 -5.89
CA LEU A 72 15.57 11.12 -5.77
C LEU A 72 16.27 11.04 -7.13
N TRP A 73 15.72 10.32 -8.10
CA TRP A 73 16.28 10.23 -9.44
C TRP A 73 15.87 11.42 -10.34
N HIS A 74 14.62 11.87 -10.29
CA HIS A 74 14.15 12.90 -11.24
C HIS A 74 14.70 14.30 -10.91
N ASP A 75 15.00 14.60 -9.64
CA ASP A 75 15.71 15.84 -9.28
C ASP A 75 17.19 15.84 -9.73
N ARG A 76 17.84 14.67 -9.84
CA ARG A 76 19.21 14.61 -10.37
C ARG A 76 19.31 14.93 -11.87
N TYR A 77 18.29 14.61 -12.67
CA TYR A 77 18.34 14.84 -14.12
C TYR A 77 17.84 16.22 -14.55
N LYS A 78 17.11 16.94 -13.70
CA LYS A 78 16.66 18.30 -14.01
C LYS A 78 17.77 19.35 -13.86
N ASN A 79 18.79 19.08 -13.03
CA ASN A 79 19.88 20.03 -12.76
C ASN A 79 21.03 19.98 -13.79
N LYS A 80 20.79 19.40 -14.98
CA LYS A 80 21.75 19.31 -16.10
C LYS A 80 21.24 19.95 -17.41
N ARG A 81 20.13 20.71 -17.36
CA ARG A 81 19.70 21.56 -18.49
C ARG A 81 19.64 23.01 -18.06
#